data_AF-A0A2E5H5M9-F1
#
_entry.id   AF-A0A2E5H5M9-F1
#
_cell.length_a   1.000
_cell.length_b   1.000
_cell.length_c   1.000
_cell.angle_alpha   90.00
_cell.angle_beta   90.00
_cell.angle_gamma   90.00
#
_symmetry.space_group_name_H-M   'P 1'
#
loop_
_entity.id
_entity.type
_entity.pdbx_description
1 polymer ?
#
loop_
_entity_poly.entity_id
_entity_poly.type
_entity_poly.pdbx_seq_one_letter_code
_entity_poly.pdbx_strand_id
1 'polypeptide(L)'
;MKGLIIGCSISGGTHKLDPSNPLGEVIENQIGWYNFLGISNLVVYSFPGGGYLNYATLLDKIDISKFDFILLQESFEPRFLLTINDDFDLVTSNDVDHYTLKDSCKTVGIRSEKERTNNQLSFSRFAIAYISSINKPCAIFHIRPDMGQYNYGNIKVLNVLPSIDEVIYKDPTYHNELYIELGPWQQGGHIIGHPTLEGNKAIGELVSKPLQEWLKTI
;
A
#
# COMPACT_ATOMS: atom_id res chain seq x y z
N MET A 1 8.26 18.68 8.24
CA MET A 1 7.64 17.46 8.78
C MET A 1 8.16 16.27 7.98
N LYS A 2 8.64 15.21 8.63
CA LYS A 2 9.14 14.00 7.98
C LYS A 2 8.11 12.88 8.14
N GLY A 3 7.57 12.38 7.03
CA GLY A 3 6.53 11.36 7.01
C GLY A 3 7.09 9.98 6.68
N LEU A 4 6.60 8.94 7.37
CA LEU A 4 6.78 7.55 6.97
C LEU A 4 5.51 7.04 6.31
N ILE A 5 5.62 6.50 5.10
CA ILE A 5 4.54 5.82 4.40
C ILE A 5 4.87 4.33 4.33
N ILE A 6 3.91 3.49 4.72
CA ILE A 6 4.02 2.04 4.56
C ILE A 6 2.81 1.56 3.76
N GLY A 7 3.07 0.93 2.63
CA GLY A 7 2.01 0.47 1.72
C GLY A 7 2.33 -0.85 1.05
N CYS A 8 1.39 -1.29 0.22
CA CYS A 8 1.56 -2.47 -0.61
C CYS A 8 2.17 -2.09 -1.97
N SER A 9 1.96 -2.91 -3.01
CA SER A 9 2.48 -2.64 -4.36
C SER A 9 1.92 -1.36 -5.01
N ILE A 10 0.76 -0.86 -4.57
CA ILE A 10 0.22 0.45 -5.02
C ILE A 10 1.14 1.60 -4.61
N SER A 11 1.86 1.45 -3.51
CA SER A 11 2.89 2.40 -3.09
C SER A 11 4.26 2.08 -3.70
N GLY A 12 4.32 1.16 -4.67
CA GLY A 12 5.55 0.73 -5.34
C GLY A 12 5.96 1.61 -6.52
N GLY A 13 5.25 2.70 -6.82
CA GLY A 13 5.59 3.64 -7.89
C GLY A 13 4.66 3.53 -9.10
N THR A 14 5.07 4.13 -10.21
CA THR A 14 4.33 4.10 -11.47
C THR A 14 4.65 2.82 -12.23
N HIS A 15 3.62 2.05 -12.55
CA HIS A 15 3.77 0.80 -13.29
C HIS A 15 3.41 0.99 -14.76
N LYS A 16 4.03 0.17 -15.60
CA LYS A 16 3.66 0.03 -17.01
C LYS A 16 3.59 -1.43 -17.41
N LEU A 17 2.90 -1.69 -18.50
CA LEU A 17 2.91 -3.00 -19.13
C LEU A 17 4.30 -3.37 -19.65
N ASP A 18 4.74 -4.59 -19.33
CA ASP A 18 5.97 -5.19 -19.88
C ASP A 18 5.60 -6.36 -20.79
N PRO A 19 5.69 -6.20 -22.13
CA PRO A 19 5.40 -7.25 -23.09
C PRO A 19 6.31 -8.48 -22.97
N SER A 20 7.46 -8.36 -22.28
CA SER A 20 8.43 -9.44 -22.10
C SER A 20 8.25 -10.22 -20.79
N ASN A 21 7.38 -9.76 -19.89
CA ASN A 21 7.13 -10.38 -18.59
C ASN A 21 5.77 -11.12 -18.58
N PRO A 22 5.72 -12.42 -18.24
CA PRO A 22 4.46 -13.17 -18.12
C PRO A 22 3.52 -12.70 -17.01
N LEU A 23 3.99 -11.85 -16.07
CA LEU A 23 3.17 -11.15 -15.08
C LEU A 23 2.71 -9.75 -15.53
N GLY A 24 3.11 -9.35 -16.74
CA GLY A 24 2.54 -8.25 -17.51
C GLY A 24 2.88 -6.82 -17.05
N GLU A 25 3.46 -6.60 -15.87
CA GLU A 25 3.83 -5.26 -15.39
C GLU A 25 5.26 -5.17 -14.84
N VAL A 26 5.83 -3.98 -14.93
CA VAL A 26 7.06 -3.55 -14.25
C VAL A 26 6.91 -2.13 -13.71
N ILE A 27 7.69 -1.81 -12.68
CA ILE A 27 7.83 -0.42 -12.21
C ILE A 27 8.60 0.36 -13.26
N GLU A 28 7.97 1.37 -13.85
CA GLU A 28 8.62 2.29 -14.79
C GLU A 28 9.51 3.30 -14.05
N ASN A 29 9.01 3.85 -12.96
CA ASN A 29 9.71 4.83 -12.13
C ASN A 29 9.10 4.90 -10.73
N GLN A 30 9.86 5.47 -9.79
CA GLN A 30 9.48 5.59 -8.37
C GLN A 30 8.67 6.84 -8.04
N ILE A 31 7.95 7.38 -9.03
CA ILE A 31 6.93 8.40 -8.81
C ILE A 31 5.62 7.68 -8.47
N GLY A 32 5.22 7.72 -7.21
CA GLY A 32 3.97 7.16 -6.71
C GLY A 32 2.98 8.23 -6.27
N TRP A 33 1.80 7.79 -5.81
CA TRP A 33 0.74 8.69 -5.34
C TRP A 33 1.19 9.66 -4.25
N TYR A 34 2.15 9.23 -3.44
CA TYR A 34 2.75 10.03 -2.37
C TYR A 34 3.48 11.28 -2.87
N ASN A 35 3.97 11.29 -4.11
CA ASN A 35 4.60 12.48 -4.70
C ASN A 35 3.61 13.62 -4.95
N PHE A 36 2.31 13.34 -4.97
CA PHE A 36 1.25 14.31 -5.24
C PHE A 36 0.53 14.80 -3.98
N LEU A 37 1.03 14.43 -2.78
CA LEU A 37 0.44 14.87 -1.50
C LEU A 37 0.80 16.32 -1.11
N GLY A 38 1.78 16.91 -1.80
CA GLY A 38 2.33 18.22 -1.43
C GLY A 38 3.14 18.19 -0.13
N ILE A 39 3.72 17.04 0.23
CA ILE A 39 4.55 16.86 1.43
C ILE A 39 5.98 16.53 0.98
N SER A 40 6.96 17.29 1.49
CA SER A 40 8.38 17.01 1.29
C SER A 40 8.93 16.11 2.41
N ASN A 41 10.07 15.46 2.17
CA ASN A 41 10.75 14.57 3.13
C ASN A 41 9.91 13.35 3.54
N LEU A 42 9.41 12.63 2.54
CA LEU A 42 8.74 11.35 2.76
C LEU A 42 9.74 10.21 2.66
N VAL A 43 9.55 9.19 3.49
CA VAL A 43 10.18 7.88 3.33
C VAL A 43 9.07 6.88 3.09
N VAL A 44 9.18 6.11 2.01
CA VAL A 44 8.14 5.16 1.58
C VAL A 44 8.72 3.76 1.64
N TYR A 45 8.02 2.85 2.31
CA TYR A 45 8.26 1.42 2.24
C TYR A 45 7.08 0.75 1.53
N SER A 46 7.38 0.07 0.42
CA SER A 46 6.40 -0.68 -0.33
C SER A 46 6.65 -2.18 -0.22
N PHE A 47 5.59 -2.91 0.15
CA PHE A 47 5.57 -4.36 0.24
C PHE A 47 4.61 -4.93 -0.81
N PRO A 48 5.08 -5.27 -2.02
CA PRO A 48 4.25 -5.94 -3.00
C PRO A 48 3.59 -7.20 -2.40
N GLY A 49 2.25 -7.23 -2.40
CA GLY A 49 1.47 -8.31 -1.77
C GLY A 49 1.50 -8.35 -0.23
N GLY A 50 2.15 -7.42 0.44
CA GLY A 50 2.20 -7.31 1.90
C GLY A 50 0.96 -6.65 2.53
N GLY A 51 0.93 -6.66 3.86
CA GLY A 51 -0.13 -6.07 4.67
C GLY A 51 0.31 -5.82 6.12
N TYR A 52 -0.66 -5.72 7.04
CA TYR A 52 -0.43 -5.23 8.40
C TYR A 52 0.69 -5.91 9.19
N LEU A 53 0.89 -7.22 9.03
CA LEU A 53 1.98 -7.93 9.71
C LEU A 53 3.36 -7.47 9.21
N ASN A 54 3.49 -7.26 7.89
CA ASN A 54 4.72 -6.71 7.31
C ASN A 54 4.96 -5.29 7.83
N TYR A 55 3.90 -4.50 7.94
CA TYR A 55 4.00 -3.12 8.44
C TYR A 55 4.46 -3.10 9.91
N ALA A 56 3.86 -3.93 10.76
CA ALA A 56 4.25 -4.08 12.15
C ALA A 56 5.71 -4.57 12.29
N THR A 57 6.11 -5.56 11.48
CA THR A 57 7.47 -6.11 11.47
C THR A 57 8.50 -5.06 11.05
N LEU A 58 8.18 -4.23 10.06
CA LEU A 58 9.05 -3.13 9.65
C LEU A 58 9.22 -2.10 10.76
N LEU A 59 8.11 -1.71 11.39
CA LEU A 59 8.09 -0.68 12.45
C LEU A 59 8.92 -1.10 13.68
N ASP A 60 9.05 -2.40 13.94
CA ASP A 60 9.93 -2.95 14.99
C ASP A 60 11.42 -2.87 14.64
N LYS A 61 11.76 -2.83 13.33
CA LYS A 61 13.14 -2.87 12.84
C LYS A 61 13.75 -1.50 12.57
N ILE A 62 12.93 -0.49 12.29
CA ILE A 62 13.40 0.84 11.91
C ILE A 62 13.32 1.83 13.07
N ASP A 63 14.17 2.84 13.05
CA ASP A 63 14.12 3.93 14.01
C ASP A 63 12.97 4.90 13.68
N ILE A 64 11.80 4.62 14.24
CA ILE A 64 10.59 5.40 14.03
C ILE A 64 10.61 6.78 14.71
N SER A 65 11.60 7.04 15.59
CA SER A 65 11.69 8.32 16.31
C SER A 65 11.96 9.49 15.37
N LYS A 66 12.57 9.22 14.21
CA LYS A 66 12.93 10.18 13.16
C LYS A 66 11.75 10.73 12.36
N PHE A 67 10.56 10.13 12.50
CA PHE A 67 9.37 10.53 11.75
C PHE A 67 8.41 11.29 12.65
N ASP A 68 7.71 12.27 12.09
CA ASP A 68 6.68 13.04 12.78
C ASP A 68 5.33 12.32 12.74
N PHE A 69 5.05 11.59 11.66
CA PHE A 69 3.84 10.80 11.49
C PHE A 69 4.09 9.54 10.65
N ILE A 70 3.16 8.60 10.77
CA ILE A 70 3.09 7.37 9.98
C ILE A 70 1.77 7.37 9.21
N LEU A 71 1.83 7.08 7.91
CA LEU A 71 0.67 6.90 7.06
C LEU A 71 0.68 5.48 6.48
N LEU A 72 -0.39 4.74 6.75
CA LEU A 72 -0.58 3.40 6.24
C LEU A 72 -1.50 3.44 5.03
N GLN A 73 -1.07 2.81 3.95
CA GLN A 73 -1.93 2.49 2.81
C GLN A 73 -2.42 1.05 2.98
N GLU A 74 -3.71 0.86 3.23
CA GLU A 74 -4.29 -0.48 3.37
C GLU A 74 -4.24 -1.23 2.04
N SER A 75 -3.90 -2.52 2.07
CA SER A 75 -3.96 -3.41 0.91
C SER A 75 -5.39 -3.90 0.63
N PHE A 76 -5.71 -4.30 -0.60
CA PHE A 76 -7.05 -4.78 -1.00
C PHE A 76 -7.61 -5.91 -0.13
N GLU A 77 -6.73 -6.69 0.48
CA GLU A 77 -7.05 -7.80 1.37
C GLU A 77 -6.03 -7.80 2.51
N PRO A 78 -6.41 -8.26 3.72
CA PRO A 78 -5.43 -8.55 4.76
C PRO A 78 -4.52 -9.69 4.30
N ARG A 79 -3.35 -9.31 3.76
CA ARG A 79 -2.33 -10.24 3.27
C ARG A 79 -1.21 -10.35 4.28
N PHE A 80 -0.73 -11.58 4.43
CA PHE A 80 0.47 -11.89 5.20
C PHE A 80 1.50 -12.40 4.22
N LEU A 81 2.61 -11.68 4.13
CA LEU A 81 3.76 -12.07 3.36
C LEU A 81 4.82 -12.54 4.37
N LEU A 82 5.03 -13.85 4.48
CA LEU A 82 6.14 -14.37 5.27
C LEU A 82 7.39 -14.32 4.40
N THR A 83 8.33 -13.48 4.80
CA THR A 83 9.62 -13.30 4.12
C THR A 83 10.70 -14.07 4.88
N ILE A 84 11.60 -14.72 4.15
CA ILE A 84 12.78 -15.38 4.77
C ILE A 84 13.83 -14.32 5.18
N ASN A 85 13.86 -13.21 4.45
CA ASN A 85 14.69 -12.03 4.65
C ASN A 85 13.93 -10.80 4.14
N ASP A 86 14.18 -9.63 4.73
CA ASP A 86 13.61 -8.35 4.31
C ASP A 86 14.73 -7.46 3.76
N ASP A 87 15.06 -7.64 2.49
CA ASP A 87 16.00 -6.77 1.78
C ASP A 87 15.23 -5.83 0.86
N PHE A 88 15.61 -4.54 0.86
CA PHE A 88 14.94 -3.51 0.06
C PHE A 88 15.91 -2.91 -0.96
N ASP A 89 15.40 -2.58 -2.15
CA ASP A 89 16.05 -1.67 -3.08
C ASP A 89 15.69 -0.24 -2.70
N LEU A 90 16.71 0.62 -2.59
CA LEU A 90 16.56 2.05 -2.32
C LEU A 90 16.68 2.84 -3.61
N VAL A 91 15.68 3.68 -3.87
CA VAL A 91 15.72 4.72 -4.90
C VAL A 91 15.31 6.04 -4.28
N THR A 92 16.09 7.09 -4.51
CA THR A 92 15.71 8.45 -4.12
C THR A 92 15.22 9.21 -5.35
N SER A 93 14.00 9.74 -5.29
CA SER A 93 13.37 10.51 -6.36
C SER A 93 12.48 11.61 -5.78
N ASN A 94 12.59 12.84 -6.31
CA ASN A 94 11.79 14.00 -5.88
C ASN A 94 11.75 14.19 -4.35
N ASP A 95 12.91 14.14 -3.69
CA ASP A 95 13.06 14.25 -2.23
C ASP A 95 12.30 13.20 -1.41
N VAL A 96 12.01 12.05 -2.04
CA VAL A 96 11.42 10.87 -1.41
C VAL A 96 12.43 9.72 -1.47
N ASP A 97 12.72 9.14 -0.30
CA ASP A 97 13.46 7.88 -0.22
C ASP A 97 12.47 6.71 -0.29
N HIS A 98 12.59 5.89 -1.33
CA HIS A 98 11.68 4.79 -1.59
C HIS A 98 12.39 3.44 -1.49
N TYR A 99 11.89 2.63 -0.57
CA TYR A 99 12.33 1.27 -0.30
C TYR A 99 11.30 0.28 -0.85
N THR A 100 11.68 -0.51 -1.84
CA THR A 100 10.84 -1.59 -2.40
C THR A 100 11.41 -2.94 -2.00
N LEU A 101 10.57 -3.83 -1.45
CA LEU A 101 11.01 -5.18 -1.09
C LEU A 101 11.53 -5.91 -2.34
N LYS A 102 12.75 -6.46 -2.27
CA LYS A 102 13.37 -7.15 -3.41
C LYS A 102 12.60 -8.41 -3.79
N ASP A 103 12.44 -8.66 -5.08
CA ASP A 103 11.84 -9.89 -5.62
C ASP A 103 12.58 -11.16 -5.18
N SER A 104 13.88 -11.05 -4.89
CA SER A 104 14.70 -12.16 -4.38
C SER A 104 14.37 -12.59 -2.96
N CYS A 105 13.60 -11.77 -2.21
CA CYS A 105 13.09 -12.16 -0.90
C CYS A 105 12.06 -13.27 -1.13
N LYS A 106 12.39 -14.52 -0.76
CA LYS A 106 11.42 -15.61 -0.87
C LYS A 106 10.21 -15.30 0.00
N THR A 107 9.04 -15.28 -0.61
CA THR A 107 7.79 -14.97 0.07
C THR A 107 6.85 -16.16 0.08
N VAL A 108 6.20 -16.39 1.21
CA VAL A 108 5.00 -17.23 1.28
C VAL A 108 3.83 -16.30 1.59
N GLY A 109 3.01 -16.04 0.57
CA GLY A 109 1.79 -15.28 0.71
C GLY A 109 0.65 -16.16 1.22
N ILE A 110 0.07 -15.80 2.36
CA ILE A 110 -1.18 -16.42 2.84
C ILE A 110 -2.33 -15.48 2.47
N ARG A 111 -3.07 -15.85 1.42
CA ARG A 111 -4.35 -15.22 1.03
C ARG A 111 -5.51 -16.09 1.52
N SER A 112 -6.56 -15.48 2.05
CA SER A 112 -7.82 -16.19 2.28
C SER A 112 -8.73 -15.88 1.11
N GLU A 113 -9.14 -16.90 0.38
CA GLU A 113 -10.13 -16.76 -0.72
C GLU A 113 -11.54 -16.42 -0.20
N LYS A 114 -11.74 -16.34 1.12
CA LYS A 114 -12.99 -15.90 1.74
C LYS A 114 -12.69 -14.94 2.89
N GLU A 115 -13.20 -13.71 2.80
CA GLU A 115 -13.22 -12.65 3.85
C GLU A 115 -13.87 -13.08 5.19
N ARG A 116 -14.10 -14.36 5.45
CA ARG A 116 -14.95 -14.87 6.55
C ARG A 116 -14.28 -15.81 7.53
N THR A 117 -12.97 -16.04 7.45
CA THR A 117 -12.29 -16.83 8.49
C THR A 117 -11.82 -15.90 9.61
N ASN A 118 -12.29 -16.16 10.84
CA ASN A 118 -11.94 -15.40 12.05
C ASN A 118 -10.42 -15.29 12.30
N ASN A 119 -9.59 -16.14 11.67
CA ASN A 119 -8.16 -16.23 11.93
C ASN A 119 -7.34 -15.13 11.25
N GLN A 120 -7.65 -14.73 10.01
CA GLN A 120 -6.96 -13.59 9.38
C GLN A 120 -7.32 -12.27 10.07
N LEU A 121 -8.59 -12.13 10.46
CA LEU A 121 -9.05 -11.04 11.30
C LEU A 121 -8.21 -10.98 12.60
N SER A 122 -7.89 -12.11 13.23
CA SER A 122 -7.08 -12.15 14.46
C SER A 122 -5.64 -11.64 14.27
N PHE A 123 -4.94 -12.03 13.20
CA PHE A 123 -3.55 -11.57 12.98
C PHE A 123 -3.48 -10.11 12.52
N SER A 124 -4.39 -9.68 11.65
CA SER A 124 -4.51 -8.26 11.29
C SER A 124 -4.87 -7.43 12.51
N ARG A 125 -5.76 -7.92 13.39
CA ARG A 125 -6.06 -7.27 14.68
C ARG A 125 -4.85 -7.19 15.60
N PHE A 126 -4.03 -8.23 15.70
CA PHE A 126 -2.79 -8.18 16.49
C PHE A 126 -1.82 -7.14 15.93
N ALA A 127 -1.60 -7.13 14.62
CA ALA A 127 -0.73 -6.16 13.97
C ALA A 127 -1.26 -4.73 14.15
N ILE A 128 -2.58 -4.50 13.96
CA ILE A 128 -3.23 -3.22 14.22
C ILE A 128 -3.11 -2.81 15.69
N ALA A 129 -3.27 -3.75 16.64
CA ALA A 129 -3.10 -3.46 18.06
C ALA A 129 -1.65 -3.06 18.40
N TYR A 130 -0.66 -3.75 17.84
CA TYR A 130 0.75 -3.38 17.97
C TYR A 130 1.00 -1.98 17.40
N ILE A 131 0.59 -1.73 16.15
CA ILE A 131 0.77 -0.43 15.51
C ILE A 131 0.06 0.67 16.30
N SER A 132 -1.17 0.43 16.75
CA SER A 132 -1.93 1.37 17.59
C SER A 132 -1.30 1.63 18.95
N SER A 133 -0.42 0.75 19.43
CA SER A 133 0.31 0.95 20.69
C SER A 133 1.57 1.80 20.50
N ILE A 134 2.00 2.04 19.26
CA ILE A 134 3.13 2.91 18.96
C ILE A 134 2.77 4.34 19.33
N ASN A 135 3.61 4.97 20.15
CA ASN A 135 3.45 6.36 20.55
C ASN A 135 3.91 7.33 19.44
N LYS A 136 3.23 7.29 18.29
CA LYS A 136 3.48 8.14 17.14
C LYS A 136 2.15 8.45 16.44
N PRO A 137 1.92 9.69 15.97
CA PRO A 137 0.77 9.99 15.14
C PRO A 137 0.70 9.05 13.94
N CYS A 138 -0.36 8.25 13.87
CA CYS A 138 -0.55 7.24 12.83
C CYS A 138 -1.92 7.42 12.20
N ALA A 139 -1.97 7.40 10.87
CA ALA A 139 -3.20 7.37 10.12
C ALA A 139 -3.20 6.25 9.08
N ILE A 140 -4.39 5.91 8.61
CA ILE A 140 -4.62 4.91 7.57
C ILE A 140 -5.66 5.41 6.58
N PHE A 141 -5.51 5.06 5.31
CA PHE A 141 -6.59 5.15 4.34
C PHE A 141 -6.79 3.80 3.65
N HIS A 142 -8.03 3.56 3.26
CA HIS A 142 -8.49 2.32 2.67
C HIS A 142 -8.55 2.45 1.15
N ILE A 143 -8.22 1.35 0.45
CA ILE A 143 -8.42 1.28 -1.00
C ILE A 143 -9.92 1.17 -1.32
N ARG A 144 -10.60 0.30 -0.58
CA ARG A 144 -12.04 0.03 -0.71
C ARG A 144 -12.83 0.88 0.28
N PRO A 145 -14.16 1.04 0.09
CA PRO A 145 -15.02 1.61 1.11
C PRO A 145 -14.85 0.86 2.43
N ASP A 146 -14.81 1.58 3.55
CA ASP A 146 -14.80 0.96 4.87
C ASP A 146 -16.16 0.27 5.11
N MET A 147 -16.21 -1.03 4.84
CA MET A 147 -17.42 -1.84 4.87
C MET A 147 -17.72 -2.40 6.27
N GLY A 148 -16.89 -2.12 7.28
CA GLY A 148 -17.09 -2.65 8.62
C GLY A 148 -16.31 -1.91 9.71
N GLN A 149 -16.93 -1.73 10.87
CA GLN A 149 -16.33 -1.05 12.03
C GLN A 149 -15.12 -1.82 12.60
N TYR A 150 -13.95 -1.69 11.98
CA TYR A 150 -12.69 -2.15 12.56
C TYR A 150 -12.27 -1.20 13.67
N ASN A 151 -11.90 -1.75 14.83
CA ASN A 151 -11.28 -0.97 15.89
C ASN A 151 -9.79 -0.80 15.58
N TYR A 152 -9.42 0.40 15.16
CA TYR A 152 -8.04 0.79 14.87
C TYR A 152 -7.32 1.44 16.07
N GLY A 153 -7.97 1.47 17.24
CA GLY A 153 -7.44 2.09 18.45
C GLY A 153 -7.09 3.56 18.23
N ASN A 154 -5.80 3.90 18.39
CA ASN A 154 -5.26 5.25 18.25
C ASN A 154 -4.91 5.63 16.80
N ILE A 155 -5.05 4.71 15.84
CA ILE A 155 -4.77 5.00 14.43
C ILE A 155 -5.96 5.76 13.84
N LYS A 156 -5.69 6.93 13.27
CA LYS A 156 -6.70 7.75 12.60
C LYS A 156 -7.08 7.16 11.25
N VAL A 157 -8.35 6.79 11.06
CA VAL A 157 -8.87 6.50 9.71
C VAL A 157 -9.12 7.81 8.96
N LEU A 158 -8.45 7.97 7.82
CA LEU A 158 -8.67 9.06 6.87
C LEU A 158 -9.87 8.68 6.00
N ASN A 159 -10.93 9.49 6.06
CA ASN A 159 -12.13 9.28 5.26
C ASN A 159 -11.91 9.77 3.82
N VAL A 160 -11.22 8.95 3.03
CA VAL A 160 -10.99 9.21 1.60
C VAL A 160 -12.25 8.85 0.83
N LEU A 161 -12.92 9.86 0.28
CA LEU A 161 -14.16 9.71 -0.48
C LEU A 161 -14.08 10.48 -1.80
N PRO A 162 -14.56 9.90 -2.92
CA PRO A 162 -14.89 8.48 -3.10
C PRO A 162 -13.71 7.55 -2.81
N SER A 163 -13.97 6.27 -2.60
CA SER A 163 -12.91 5.29 -2.32
C SER A 163 -11.97 5.14 -3.53
N ILE A 164 -10.75 4.69 -3.28
CA ILE A 164 -9.72 4.60 -4.33
C ILE A 164 -10.18 3.63 -5.42
N ASP A 165 -10.77 2.49 -5.07
CA ASP A 165 -11.26 1.52 -6.05
C ASP A 165 -12.44 2.01 -6.89
N GLU A 166 -13.29 2.88 -6.32
CA GLU A 166 -14.39 3.48 -7.05
C GLU A 166 -13.96 4.43 -8.18
N VAL A 167 -12.76 5.02 -8.07
CA VAL A 167 -12.24 5.97 -9.06
C VAL A 167 -11.16 5.31 -9.91
N ILE A 168 -10.10 4.84 -9.26
CA ILE A 168 -8.85 4.47 -9.93
C ILE A 168 -9.00 3.18 -10.74
N TYR A 169 -9.76 2.22 -10.23
CA TYR A 169 -9.92 0.93 -10.87
C TYR A 169 -11.09 0.86 -11.85
N LYS A 170 -11.83 1.97 -12.01
CA LYS A 170 -12.90 2.06 -13.01
C LYS A 170 -12.50 2.87 -14.24
N ASP A 171 -11.48 3.72 -14.13
CA ASP A 171 -10.91 4.44 -15.26
C ASP A 171 -9.70 3.67 -15.82
N PRO A 172 -9.77 3.13 -17.05
CA PRO A 172 -8.70 2.33 -17.65
C PRO A 172 -7.44 3.13 -17.95
N THR A 173 -7.45 4.47 -17.84
CA THR A 173 -6.24 5.29 -17.97
C THR A 173 -5.43 5.35 -16.68
N TYR A 174 -6.05 5.01 -15.54
CA TYR A 174 -5.45 5.12 -14.20
C TYR A 174 -4.77 3.84 -13.72
N HIS A 175 -4.96 2.73 -14.41
CA HIS A 175 -4.34 1.46 -14.08
C HIS A 175 -3.96 0.73 -15.37
N ASN A 176 -2.98 -0.18 -15.29
CA ASN A 176 -2.76 -1.08 -16.42
C ASN A 176 -3.86 -2.14 -16.45
N GLU A 177 -4.43 -2.41 -17.62
CA GLU A 177 -5.29 -3.58 -17.82
C GLU A 177 -4.43 -4.79 -18.22
N LEU A 178 -4.53 -5.85 -17.44
CA LEU A 178 -3.85 -7.11 -17.70
C LEU A 178 -4.84 -8.16 -18.16
N TYR A 179 -4.51 -8.91 -19.20
CA TYR A 179 -5.22 -10.13 -19.52
C TYR A 179 -4.37 -11.32 -19.08
N ILE A 180 -4.86 -12.08 -18.09
CA ILE A 180 -4.16 -13.31 -17.65
C ILE A 180 -4.93 -14.51 -18.16
N GLU A 181 -4.28 -15.33 -18.99
CA GLU A 181 -4.76 -16.67 -19.32
C GLU A 181 -4.45 -17.61 -18.15
N LEU A 182 -5.48 -18.08 -17.46
CA LEU A 182 -5.33 -19.01 -16.35
C LEU A 182 -5.32 -20.48 -16.84
N GLY A 183 -4.37 -20.81 -17.74
CA GLY A 183 -4.15 -22.17 -18.22
C GLY A 183 -5.37 -22.85 -18.88
N PRO A 184 -5.26 -24.15 -19.24
CA PRO A 184 -6.27 -24.84 -20.06
C PRO A 184 -7.59 -25.14 -19.34
N TRP A 185 -7.70 -24.88 -18.04
CA TRP A 185 -8.84 -25.26 -17.20
C TRP A 185 -9.51 -24.09 -16.47
N GLN A 186 -9.03 -22.85 -16.62
CA GLN A 186 -9.70 -21.65 -16.11
C GLN A 186 -9.76 -20.63 -17.25
N GLN A 187 -10.94 -20.02 -17.44
CA GLN A 187 -11.06 -18.92 -18.39
C GLN A 187 -10.19 -17.76 -17.91
N GLY A 188 -9.31 -17.27 -18.79
CA GLY A 188 -8.58 -16.04 -18.55
C GLY A 188 -9.53 -14.85 -18.38
N GLY A 189 -9.05 -13.79 -17.75
CA GLY A 189 -9.86 -12.60 -17.48
C GLY A 189 -9.03 -11.33 -17.46
N HIS A 190 -9.71 -10.21 -17.65
CA HIS A 190 -9.14 -8.89 -17.38
C HIS A 190 -8.95 -8.74 -15.88
N ILE A 191 -7.72 -8.46 -15.48
CA ILE A 191 -7.31 -8.16 -14.12
C ILE A 191 -6.83 -6.72 -14.10
N ILE A 192 -7.25 -6.01 -13.06
CA ILE A 192 -6.86 -4.63 -12.81
C ILE A 192 -5.44 -4.65 -12.26
N GLY A 193 -4.52 -4.06 -13.00
CA GLY A 193 -3.11 -3.92 -12.65
C GLY A 193 -2.84 -2.76 -11.70
N HIS A 194 -1.57 -2.38 -11.60
CA HIS A 194 -1.11 -1.31 -10.73
C HIS A 194 -1.35 0.08 -11.34
N PRO A 195 -1.32 1.15 -10.52
CA PRO A 195 -1.55 2.50 -11.00
C PRO A 195 -0.52 2.96 -12.04
N THR A 196 -1.02 3.63 -13.07
CA THR A 196 -0.22 4.44 -13.99
C THR A 196 0.19 5.77 -13.31
N LEU A 197 0.92 6.64 -14.03
CA LEU A 197 1.23 7.98 -13.52
C LEU A 197 -0.03 8.79 -13.21
N GLU A 198 -1.02 8.75 -14.12
CA GLU A 198 -2.30 9.44 -13.93
C GLU A 198 -3.10 8.84 -12.77
N GLY A 199 -3.07 7.51 -12.61
CA GLY A 199 -3.66 6.86 -11.44
C GLY A 199 -3.00 7.27 -10.14
N ASN A 200 -1.67 7.32 -10.10
CA ASN A 200 -0.93 7.81 -8.93
C ASN A 200 -1.30 9.26 -8.60
N LYS A 201 -1.38 10.13 -9.59
CA LYS A 201 -1.83 11.52 -9.41
C LYS A 201 -3.23 11.59 -8.82
N ALA A 202 -4.18 10.84 -9.37
CA ALA A 202 -5.56 10.80 -8.88
C ALA A 202 -5.66 10.24 -7.44
N ILE A 203 -4.89 9.20 -7.09
CA ILE A 203 -4.81 8.70 -5.69
C ILE A 203 -4.28 9.81 -4.77
N GLY A 204 -3.18 10.46 -5.17
CA GLY A 204 -2.57 11.52 -4.37
C GLY A 204 -3.53 12.69 -4.14
N GLU A 205 -4.29 13.10 -5.16
CA GLU A 205 -5.33 14.13 -5.03
C GLU A 205 -6.43 13.72 -4.04
N LEU A 206 -6.94 12.48 -4.12
CA LEU A 206 -7.96 11.95 -3.20
C LEU A 206 -7.47 11.92 -1.75
N VAL A 207 -6.23 11.49 -1.52
CA VAL A 207 -5.66 11.34 -0.18
C VAL A 207 -5.17 12.68 0.41
N SER A 208 -4.75 13.62 -0.44
CA SER A 208 -4.10 14.87 -0.03
C SER A 208 -4.92 15.67 0.98
N LYS A 209 -6.19 15.96 0.67
CA LYS A 209 -7.04 16.79 1.52
C LYS A 209 -7.26 16.21 2.91
N PRO A 210 -7.77 14.96 3.08
CA PRO A 210 -7.99 14.40 4.41
C PRO A 210 -6.68 14.22 5.19
N LEU A 211 -5.57 13.91 4.52
CA LEU A 211 -4.25 13.86 5.15
C LEU A 211 -3.84 15.23 5.69
N GLN A 212 -3.88 16.28 4.86
CA GLN A 212 -3.50 17.64 5.26
C GLN A 212 -4.40 18.20 6.38
N GLU A 213 -5.68 17.80 6.41
CA GLU A 213 -6.58 18.15 7.52
C GLU A 213 -6.19 17.47 8.82
N TRP A 214 -5.84 16.18 8.79
CA TRP A 214 -5.35 15.45 9.97
C TRP A 214 -3.98 15.97 10.44
N LEU A 215 -3.07 16.29 9.53
CA LEU A 215 -1.74 16.79 9.90
C LEU A 215 -1.78 18.14 10.65
N LYS A 216 -2.87 18.90 10.55
CA LYS A 216 -3.08 20.13 11.34
C LYS A 216 -3.46 19.85 12.80
N THR A 217 -3.80 18.62 13.15
CA THR A 217 -4.28 18.25 14.49
C THR A 217 -3.19 17.62 15.37
N ILE A 218 -1.99 17.42 14.84
CA ILE A 218 -0.89 16.69 15.49
C ILE A 218 0.35 17.57 15.70
#